data_AF-A0AAE9FED3-F1
#
_entry.id   AF-A0AAE9FED3-F1
#
_cell.length_a   1.000
_cell.length_b   1.000
_cell.length_c   1.000
_cell.angle_alpha   90.00
_cell.angle_beta   90.00
_cell.angle_gamma   90.00
#
_symmetry.space_group_name_H-M   'P 1'
#
loop_
_entity.id
_entity.type
_entity.pdbx_description
1 polymer ?
#
loop_
_entity_poly.entity_id
_entity_poly.type
_entity_poly.pdbx_seq_one_letter_code
_entity_poly.pdbx_strand_id
1 'polypeptide(L)'
;MKLMGMCSMRGWKGVQCRKLFVFATILFAASIVYFYINFSMKTTTEVVNDNMLEEGYYAYERAAQESGGVRVIRFNKTSNDVIVFVHIQKTAGTTFEKFLVRYQQNLPCKCQAHKKRCNCGRNASNETWLFSRYSTGWVCGLHADFTELVVNSCVQRVLDKQAGHKKKRNYFYTTFLRNPTDRFISEFRHVQRGATWISSKHVCNGRPASVNDLPTCFDPRIGWEGVSLEEFISCPYNLAFNRQTRMLSNLSLVGCYEHLRRPSYEQDKIMMESAKENLRNMAFFGIKERMDDSQYFFEATFDMKFSRKMSVWGKSKSNDTVLTASQLAYIRNVNKLDWELYEYALQLFNERLSQLHRKKRRLR
;
A
#
# COMPACT_ATOMS: atom_id res chain seq x y z
N MET A 1 54.64 25.68 37.63
CA MET A 1 54.66 26.21 39.01
C MET A 1 53.81 27.49 39.02
N LYS A 2 52.66 27.49 39.73
CA LYS A 2 51.85 28.62 40.26
C LYS A 2 51.44 29.78 39.31
N LEU A 3 50.26 30.40 39.37
CA LEU A 3 48.95 30.15 39.99
C LEU A 3 47.97 31.18 39.40
N MET A 4 46.69 30.90 39.55
CA MET A 4 45.49 31.71 39.28
C MET A 4 45.55 33.22 39.56
N GLY A 5 44.78 33.97 38.78
CA GLY A 5 44.31 35.32 39.12
C GLY A 5 42.92 35.57 38.51
N MET A 6 41.90 35.35 39.33
CA MET A 6 40.46 35.46 39.02
C MET A 6 40.04 36.87 38.60
N CYS A 7 39.03 36.96 37.72
CA CYS A 7 38.06 38.04 37.81
C CYS A 7 36.63 37.52 37.59
N SER A 8 35.87 37.57 38.68
CA SER A 8 34.44 37.32 38.88
C SER A 8 34.05 38.46 39.84
N MET A 9 33.00 39.27 39.71
CA MET A 9 31.62 39.08 39.31
C MET A 9 30.96 40.43 38.99
N ARG A 10 29.68 40.35 38.57
CA ARG A 10 28.57 41.32 38.67
C ARG A 10 28.30 41.97 37.31
N GLY A 11 27.22 41.64 36.61
CA GLY A 11 25.84 41.59 37.05
C GLY A 11 25.05 42.31 35.96
N TRP A 12 23.85 41.85 35.63
CA TRP A 12 22.93 42.44 34.64
C TRP A 12 23.09 42.22 33.13
N LYS A 13 24.20 41.67 32.59
CA LYS A 13 24.32 41.42 31.13
C LYS A 13 23.94 40.01 30.63
N GLY A 14 23.75 39.04 31.52
CA GLY A 14 23.52 37.63 31.15
C GLY A 14 22.10 37.28 30.67
N VAL A 15 21.07 37.98 31.17
CA VAL A 15 19.66 37.67 30.84
C VAL A 15 19.30 38.20 29.45
N GLN A 16 19.85 39.35 29.06
CA GLN A 16 19.61 39.94 27.74
C GLN A 16 20.28 39.13 26.62
N CYS A 17 21.52 38.65 26.83
CA CYS A 17 22.19 37.77 25.88
C CYS A 17 21.49 36.41 25.71
N ARG A 18 20.99 35.80 26.80
CA ARG A 18 20.20 34.55 26.70
C ARG A 18 18.88 34.75 25.96
N LYS A 19 18.16 35.85 26.23
CA LYS A 19 16.93 36.18 25.50
C LYS A 19 17.18 36.46 24.02
N LEU A 20 18.27 37.17 23.68
CA LEU A 20 18.66 37.40 22.29
C LEU A 20 19.03 36.10 21.56
N PHE A 21 19.75 35.20 22.24
CA PHE A 21 20.15 33.92 21.64
C PHE A 21 18.95 33.02 21.40
N VAL A 22 18.00 32.96 22.34
CA VAL A 22 16.74 32.22 22.16
C VAL A 22 15.92 32.80 21.01
N PHE A 23 15.80 34.13 20.93
CA PHE A 23 15.05 34.78 19.86
C PHE A 23 15.68 34.55 18.47
N ALA A 24 17.01 34.61 18.38
CA ALA A 24 17.74 34.30 17.15
C ALA A 24 17.57 32.82 16.73
N THR A 25 17.59 31.87 17.68
CA THR A 25 17.34 30.46 17.37
C THR A 25 15.90 30.20 16.91
N ILE A 26 14.92 30.89 17.49
CA ILE A 26 13.51 30.78 17.07
C ILE A 26 13.32 31.34 15.66
N LEU A 27 13.90 32.50 15.35
CA LEU A 27 13.83 33.08 14.01
C LEU A 27 14.52 32.21 12.96
N PHE A 28 15.67 31.64 13.30
CA PHE A 28 16.38 30.71 12.41
C PHE A 28 15.57 29.43 12.17
N ALA A 29 15.02 28.82 13.23
CA ALA A 29 14.13 27.67 13.12
C ALA A 29 12.87 27.98 12.30
N ALA A 30 12.25 29.14 12.53
CA ALA A 30 11.09 29.59 11.77
C ALA A 30 11.42 29.82 10.28
N SER A 31 12.60 30.35 9.97
CA SER A 31 13.05 30.50 8.57
C SER A 31 13.30 29.15 7.91
N ILE A 32 13.88 28.17 8.60
CA ILE A 32 14.07 26.82 8.07
C ILE A 32 12.71 26.16 7.82
N VAL A 33 11.77 26.28 8.76
CA VAL A 33 10.41 25.74 8.61
C VAL A 33 9.67 26.44 7.46
N TYR A 34 9.76 27.77 7.34
CA TYR A 34 9.18 28.52 6.24
C TYR A 34 9.79 28.11 4.90
N PHE A 35 11.11 27.98 4.80
CA PHE A 35 11.77 27.48 3.60
C PHE A 35 11.38 26.05 3.29
N TYR A 36 11.23 25.18 4.29
CA TYR A 36 10.83 23.78 4.07
C TYR A 36 9.37 23.66 3.62
N ILE A 37 8.46 24.46 4.18
CA ILE A 37 7.05 24.53 3.78
C ILE A 37 6.93 25.15 2.38
N ASN A 38 7.58 26.29 2.13
CA ASN A 38 7.52 26.99 0.85
C ASN A 38 8.21 26.17 -0.28
N PHE A 39 9.33 25.51 0.01
CA PHE A 39 9.95 24.54 -0.90
C PHE A 39 9.03 23.33 -1.15
N SER A 40 8.37 22.81 -0.11
CA SER A 40 7.38 21.74 -0.27
C SER A 40 6.19 22.16 -1.15
N MET A 41 5.77 23.43 -1.10
CA MET A 41 4.68 23.96 -1.94
C MET A 41 5.13 24.26 -3.38
N LYS A 42 6.37 24.71 -3.59
CA LYS A 42 6.91 24.99 -4.92
C LYS A 42 7.23 23.72 -5.71
N THR A 43 7.58 22.63 -5.02
CA THR A 43 7.86 21.33 -5.67
C THR A 43 6.59 20.58 -6.11
N THR A 44 5.39 21.05 -5.72
CA THR A 44 4.10 20.41 -6.06
C THR A 44 3.43 20.92 -7.33
N THR A 45 4.08 21.79 -8.12
CA THR A 45 3.51 22.36 -9.36
C THR A 45 4.22 21.93 -10.65
N GLU A 46 4.92 20.78 -10.64
CA GLU A 46 5.24 20.10 -11.89
C GLU A 46 4.06 19.21 -12.30
N VAL A 47 3.29 19.69 -13.28
CA VAL A 47 2.29 18.91 -14.01
C VAL A 47 2.97 17.66 -14.56
N VAL A 48 2.63 16.50 -13.99
CA VAL A 48 3.11 15.20 -14.45
C VAL A 48 2.50 14.94 -15.82
N ASN A 49 3.38 14.78 -16.81
CA ASN A 49 3.04 14.50 -18.19
C ASN A 49 2.34 13.12 -18.28
N ASP A 50 1.10 13.09 -18.76
CA ASP A 50 0.19 11.92 -18.79
C ASP A 50 0.84 10.70 -19.49
N ASN A 51 1.66 10.96 -20.51
CA ASN A 51 2.35 9.93 -21.31
C ASN A 51 3.33 9.03 -20.52
N MET A 52 3.84 9.46 -19.35
CA MET A 52 4.77 8.66 -18.56
C MET A 52 4.10 7.60 -17.67
N LEU A 53 2.84 7.82 -17.28
CA LEU A 53 2.04 6.87 -16.50
C LEU A 53 1.62 5.67 -17.34
N GLU A 54 1.28 5.91 -18.62
CA GLU A 54 0.94 4.86 -19.59
C GLU A 54 2.11 3.90 -19.85
N GLU A 55 3.34 4.38 -20.05
CA GLU A 55 4.44 3.50 -20.44
C GLU A 55 4.86 2.49 -19.35
N GLY A 56 4.81 2.85 -18.07
CA GLY A 56 5.29 1.99 -16.98
C GLY A 56 4.25 1.01 -16.43
N TYR A 57 2.97 1.38 -16.49
CA TYR A 57 1.87 0.63 -15.90
C TYR A 57 1.37 -0.52 -16.79
N TYR A 58 1.27 -0.29 -18.10
CA TYR A 58 0.83 -1.29 -19.08
C TYR A 58 1.94 -2.23 -19.57
N ALA A 59 3.07 -2.33 -18.86
CA ALA A 59 4.15 -3.26 -19.20
C ALA A 59 3.66 -4.72 -19.26
N TYR A 60 2.69 -5.08 -18.42
CA TYR A 60 2.04 -6.39 -18.43
C TYR A 60 1.14 -6.59 -19.66
N GLU A 61 0.40 -5.58 -20.08
CA GLU A 61 -0.51 -5.66 -21.22
C GLU A 61 0.25 -5.69 -22.55
N ARG A 62 1.31 -4.88 -22.69
CA ARG A 62 2.22 -4.97 -23.85
C ARG A 62 2.86 -6.35 -24.00
N ALA A 63 3.34 -6.93 -22.90
CA ALA A 63 3.87 -8.30 -22.92
C ALA A 63 2.80 -9.36 -23.28
N ALA A 64 1.52 -9.11 -22.96
CA ALA A 64 0.41 -9.98 -23.34
C ALA A 64 0.03 -9.85 -24.82
N GLN A 65 0.14 -8.65 -25.38
CA GLN A 65 -0.19 -8.34 -26.77
C GLN A 65 0.87 -8.87 -27.75
N GLU A 66 2.15 -8.86 -27.34
CA GLU A 66 3.27 -9.41 -28.13
C GLU A 66 3.31 -10.96 -28.16
N SER A 67 2.61 -11.65 -27.26
CA SER A 67 2.75 -13.10 -27.05
C SER A 67 1.58 -13.96 -27.55
N GLY A 68 0.75 -13.44 -28.46
CA GLY A 68 -0.32 -14.23 -29.11
C GLY A 68 -1.32 -14.83 -28.12
N GLY A 69 -1.59 -14.13 -27.01
CA GLY A 69 -2.55 -14.54 -25.98
C GLY A 69 -1.99 -15.44 -24.87
N VAL A 70 -0.70 -15.83 -24.92
CA VAL A 70 -0.05 -16.59 -23.83
C VAL A 70 0.88 -15.68 -23.03
N ARG A 71 0.33 -15.07 -21.97
CA ARG A 71 1.03 -14.12 -21.10
C ARG A 71 2.24 -14.76 -20.39
N VAL A 72 3.46 -14.42 -20.80
CA VAL A 72 4.69 -14.85 -20.10
C VAL A 72 5.43 -13.62 -19.60
N ILE A 73 5.29 -13.32 -18.31
CA ILE A 73 6.13 -12.32 -17.66
C ILE A 73 7.54 -12.92 -17.52
N ARG A 74 8.54 -12.31 -18.15
CA ARG A 74 9.95 -12.60 -17.88
C ARG A 74 10.49 -11.57 -16.90
N PHE A 75 10.23 -11.80 -15.61
CA PHE A 75 10.73 -10.89 -14.58
C PHE A 75 12.22 -11.11 -14.34
N ASN A 76 13.00 -10.05 -14.55
CA ASN A 76 14.44 -10.10 -14.42
C ASN A 76 14.93 -9.28 -13.21
N LYS A 77 15.33 -9.99 -12.14
CA LYS A 77 15.92 -9.41 -10.92
C LYS A 77 17.24 -8.66 -11.13
N THR A 78 17.95 -8.85 -12.25
CA THR A 78 19.18 -8.10 -12.55
C THR A 78 18.93 -6.86 -13.42
N SER A 79 17.71 -6.68 -13.94
CA SER A 79 17.31 -5.56 -14.81
C SER A 79 16.65 -4.40 -14.03
N ASN A 80 15.77 -3.64 -14.69
CA ASN A 80 15.01 -2.52 -14.12
C ASN A 80 13.61 -2.92 -13.62
N ASP A 81 13.32 -4.21 -13.53
CA ASP A 81 12.01 -4.75 -13.16
C ASP A 81 11.73 -4.70 -11.66
N VAL A 82 10.62 -4.10 -11.24
CA VAL A 82 10.27 -3.92 -9.82
C VAL A 82 8.90 -4.52 -9.54
N ILE A 83 8.82 -5.46 -8.59
CA ILE A 83 7.54 -5.91 -8.04
C ILE A 83 7.04 -4.85 -7.06
N VAL A 84 5.80 -4.41 -7.21
CA VAL A 84 5.13 -3.49 -6.28
C VAL A 84 3.97 -4.22 -5.63
N PHE A 85 3.91 -4.23 -4.30
CA PHE A 85 2.82 -4.87 -3.58
C PHE A 85 1.83 -3.86 -3.00
N VAL A 86 0.61 -3.84 -3.52
CA VAL A 86 -0.53 -3.07 -3.01
C VAL A 86 -1.15 -3.84 -1.84
N HIS A 87 -0.73 -3.52 -0.62
CA HIS A 87 -1.15 -4.23 0.59
C HIS A 87 -2.49 -3.72 1.12
N ILE A 88 -3.59 -4.37 0.73
CA ILE A 88 -4.93 -4.12 1.28
C ILE A 88 -5.04 -4.74 2.69
N GLN A 89 -5.60 -3.99 3.64
CA GLN A 89 -5.74 -4.48 5.02
C GLN A 89 -6.52 -5.81 5.07
N LYS A 90 -5.96 -6.76 5.84
CA LYS A 90 -6.59 -8.03 6.22
C LYS A 90 -6.78 -9.06 5.11
N THR A 91 -6.04 -8.95 4.01
CA THR A 91 -6.08 -9.89 2.87
C THR A 91 -4.93 -10.90 2.83
N ALA A 92 -4.25 -11.16 3.96
CA ALA A 92 -3.02 -11.97 4.06
C ALA A 92 -1.72 -11.32 3.56
N GLY A 93 -1.71 -10.00 3.30
CA GLY A 93 -0.50 -9.27 2.89
C GLY A 93 0.71 -9.43 3.82
N THR A 94 0.50 -9.49 5.15
CA THR A 94 1.62 -9.75 6.09
C THR A 94 2.30 -11.11 5.85
N THR A 95 1.54 -12.14 5.50
CA THR A 95 2.10 -13.45 5.18
C THR A 95 2.82 -13.38 3.85
N PHE A 96 2.16 -12.88 2.80
CA PHE A 96 2.74 -12.82 1.47
C PHE A 96 4.04 -11.99 1.41
N GLU A 97 4.07 -10.81 2.03
CA GLU A 97 5.29 -9.99 2.07
C GLU A 97 6.44 -10.67 2.81
N LYS A 98 6.16 -11.47 3.86
CA LYS A 98 7.19 -12.29 4.51
C LYS A 98 7.75 -13.34 3.56
N PHE A 99 6.91 -13.93 2.71
CA PHE A 99 7.36 -14.88 1.69
C PHE A 99 8.27 -14.22 0.66
N LEU A 100 7.88 -13.04 0.16
CA LEU A 100 8.69 -12.27 -0.78
C LEU A 100 10.10 -11.96 -0.24
N VAL A 101 10.21 -11.60 1.04
CA VAL A 101 11.50 -11.15 1.60
C VAL A 101 12.31 -12.22 2.33
N ARG A 102 11.68 -13.27 2.88
CA ARG A 102 12.36 -14.28 3.73
C ARG A 102 12.36 -15.69 3.17
N TYR A 103 11.39 -16.06 2.34
CA TYR A 103 11.26 -17.44 1.87
C TYR A 103 11.49 -17.57 0.36
N GLN A 104 11.81 -16.50 -0.34
CA GLN A 104 12.29 -16.54 -1.71
C GLN A 104 13.66 -17.23 -1.80
N GLN A 105 13.82 -18.18 -2.73
CA GLN A 105 15.07 -18.89 -2.97
C GLN A 105 16.00 -18.13 -3.93
N ASN A 106 15.47 -17.55 -5.01
CA ASN A 106 16.28 -16.90 -6.04
C ASN A 106 16.52 -15.43 -5.71
N LEU A 107 17.75 -15.10 -5.27
CA LEU A 107 18.20 -13.79 -4.80
C LEU A 107 17.47 -13.32 -3.52
N PRO A 108 17.77 -13.94 -2.36
CA PRO A 108 17.08 -13.63 -1.10
C PRO A 108 17.40 -12.21 -0.63
N CYS A 109 16.42 -11.56 0.00
CA CYS A 109 16.66 -10.27 0.64
C CYS A 109 17.53 -10.46 1.89
N LYS A 110 18.38 -9.46 2.19
CA LYS A 110 19.18 -9.42 3.41
C LYS A 110 18.32 -8.90 4.56
N CYS A 111 17.84 -9.81 5.40
CA CYS A 111 17.03 -9.50 6.58
C CYS A 111 17.86 -9.58 7.85
N GLN A 112 17.92 -8.52 8.65
CA GLN A 112 18.56 -8.54 9.97
C GLN A 112 17.56 -8.94 11.06
N ALA A 113 18.02 -9.67 12.08
CA ALA A 113 17.23 -9.95 13.27
C ALA A 113 16.74 -8.63 13.90
N HIS A 114 15.54 -8.64 14.48
CA HIS A 114 14.88 -7.48 15.10
C HIS A 114 14.51 -6.30 14.18
N LYS A 115 14.98 -6.25 12.92
CA LYS A 115 14.51 -5.28 11.93
C LYS A 115 13.27 -5.79 11.19
N LYS A 116 12.25 -4.93 11.10
CA LYS A 116 11.02 -5.23 10.34
C LYS A 116 11.26 -5.19 8.82
N ARG A 117 12.20 -4.36 8.35
CA ARG A 117 12.55 -4.19 6.93
C ARG A 117 13.77 -5.02 6.55
N CYS A 118 13.73 -5.59 5.37
CA CYS A 118 14.82 -6.32 4.72
C CYS A 118 15.35 -5.50 3.53
N ASN A 119 16.64 -5.66 3.24
CA ASN A 119 17.24 -5.08 2.05
C ASN A 119 17.06 -6.05 0.87
N CYS A 120 16.19 -5.68 -0.08
CA CYS A 120 15.94 -6.41 -1.33
C CYS A 120 16.65 -5.73 -2.50
N GLY A 121 17.90 -5.31 -2.29
CA GLY A 121 18.75 -4.68 -3.28
C GLY A 121 19.20 -5.66 -4.37
N ARG A 122 19.57 -5.13 -5.53
CA ARG A 122 20.22 -5.89 -6.61
C ARG A 122 21.70 -6.08 -6.28
N ASN A 123 22.33 -7.11 -6.86
CA ASN A 123 23.77 -7.35 -6.63
C ASN A 123 24.65 -6.24 -7.25
N ALA A 124 24.22 -5.67 -8.38
CA ALA A 124 24.98 -4.67 -9.13
C ALA A 124 24.68 -3.21 -8.70
N SER A 125 23.66 -2.97 -7.89
CA SER A 125 23.27 -1.61 -7.48
C SER A 125 22.55 -1.59 -6.14
N ASN A 126 22.58 -0.45 -5.44
CA ASN A 126 21.76 -0.22 -4.24
C ASN A 126 20.27 -0.02 -4.54
N GLU A 127 19.80 -0.37 -5.75
CA GLU A 127 18.39 -0.28 -6.13
C GLU A 127 17.63 -1.53 -5.69
N THR A 128 16.36 -1.36 -5.30
CA THR A 128 15.50 -2.48 -4.92
C THR A 128 14.80 -3.09 -6.13
N TRP A 129 14.60 -4.42 -6.11
CA TRP A 129 13.70 -5.11 -7.05
C TRP A 129 12.28 -5.30 -6.49
N LEU A 130 12.07 -4.95 -5.21
CA LEU A 130 10.80 -5.10 -4.50
C LEU A 130 10.41 -3.80 -3.79
N PHE A 131 9.21 -3.31 -4.06
CA PHE A 131 8.57 -2.20 -3.37
C PHE A 131 7.40 -2.72 -2.53
N SER A 132 7.63 -2.84 -1.22
CA SER A 132 6.66 -3.40 -0.27
C SER A 132 6.95 -2.87 1.15
N ARG A 133 6.04 -3.12 2.10
CA ARG A 133 6.21 -2.77 3.52
C ARG A 133 7.49 -3.36 4.10
N TYR A 134 7.83 -4.61 3.75
CA TYR A 134 9.00 -5.28 4.31
C TYR A 134 10.29 -5.05 3.51
N SER A 135 10.26 -4.32 2.40
CA SER A 135 11.48 -3.84 1.72
C SER A 135 11.69 -2.33 1.92
N THR A 136 10.90 -1.52 1.23
CA THR A 136 10.98 -0.05 1.21
C THR A 136 10.26 0.58 2.40
N GLY A 137 9.31 -0.14 3.01
CA GLY A 137 8.46 0.43 4.06
C GLY A 137 7.31 1.24 3.47
N TRP A 138 6.63 1.99 4.34
CA TRP A 138 5.46 2.82 3.96
C TRP A 138 5.87 4.19 3.40
N VAL A 139 6.84 4.21 2.49
CA VAL A 139 7.40 5.45 1.92
C VAL A 139 6.39 6.25 1.11
N CYS A 140 5.36 5.59 0.56
CA CYS A 140 4.23 6.22 -0.13
C CYS A 140 3.00 6.47 0.75
N GLY A 141 3.06 6.14 2.04
CA GLY A 141 1.90 6.16 2.93
C GLY A 141 1.61 4.79 3.54
N LEU A 142 1.06 4.79 4.75
CA LEU A 142 0.64 3.55 5.43
C LEU A 142 -0.51 2.92 4.64
N HIS A 143 -0.33 1.68 4.17
CA HIS A 143 -1.31 0.99 3.32
C HIS A 143 -1.72 1.83 2.10
N ALA A 144 -0.73 2.47 1.45
CA ALA A 144 -0.95 3.25 0.24
C ALA A 144 -1.74 2.44 -0.80
N ASP A 145 -2.85 3.01 -1.28
CA ASP A 145 -3.73 2.38 -2.26
C ASP A 145 -3.21 2.51 -3.71
N PHE A 146 -3.97 1.99 -4.67
CA PHE A 146 -3.64 2.10 -6.09
C PHE A 146 -3.47 3.56 -6.54
N THR A 147 -4.32 4.47 -6.08
CA THR A 147 -4.24 5.89 -6.43
C THR A 147 -2.95 6.51 -5.89
N GLU A 148 -2.60 6.22 -4.64
CA GLU A 148 -1.39 6.73 -4.00
C GLU A 148 -0.12 6.17 -4.65
N LEU A 149 -0.08 4.87 -4.95
CA LEU A 149 1.09 4.20 -5.48
C LEU A 149 1.30 4.48 -6.98
N VAL A 150 0.23 4.41 -7.76
CA VAL A 150 0.24 4.41 -9.23
C VAL A 150 -0.12 5.79 -9.77
N VAL A 151 -1.35 6.24 -9.53
CA VAL A 151 -1.90 7.46 -10.16
C VAL A 151 -1.12 8.71 -9.77
N ASN A 152 -0.69 8.81 -8.50
CA ASN A 152 0.14 9.92 -8.02
C ASN A 152 1.65 9.71 -8.28
N SER A 153 2.02 8.70 -9.06
CA SER A 153 3.40 8.31 -9.43
C SER A 153 4.36 8.18 -8.25
N CYS A 154 3.86 7.79 -7.06
CA CYS A 154 4.67 7.81 -5.86
C CYS A 154 5.82 6.80 -5.92
N VAL A 155 5.55 5.57 -6.39
CA VAL A 155 6.56 4.52 -6.50
C VAL A 155 7.71 4.97 -7.38
N GLN A 156 7.40 5.52 -8.56
CA GLN A 156 8.39 6.03 -9.49
C GLN A 156 9.23 7.14 -8.87
N ARG A 157 8.59 8.17 -8.31
CA ARG A 157 9.29 9.31 -7.69
C ARG A 157 10.23 8.87 -6.57
N VAL A 158 9.81 7.92 -5.74
CA VAL A 158 10.64 7.39 -4.65
C VAL A 158 11.86 6.64 -5.19
N LEU A 159 11.68 5.79 -6.21
CA LEU A 159 12.77 4.97 -6.77
C LEU A 159 13.74 5.80 -7.61
N ASP A 160 13.26 6.81 -8.34
CA ASP A 160 14.11 7.77 -9.04
C ASP A 160 14.96 8.57 -8.05
N LYS A 161 14.36 9.04 -6.95
CA LYS A 161 15.10 9.71 -5.87
C LYS A 161 16.17 8.81 -5.25
N GLN A 162 15.86 7.53 -5.04
CA GLN A 162 16.84 6.56 -4.52
C GLN A 162 17.99 6.30 -5.50
N ALA A 163 17.72 6.30 -6.81
CA ALA A 163 18.74 6.12 -7.85
C ALA A 163 19.52 7.40 -8.18
N GLY A 164 19.06 8.57 -7.73
CA GLY A 164 19.66 9.87 -8.01
C GLY A 164 19.38 10.42 -9.42
N HIS A 165 18.60 9.72 -10.23
CA HIS A 165 18.22 10.13 -11.59
C HIS A 165 16.92 9.47 -12.03
N LYS A 166 16.24 10.06 -13.02
CA LYS A 166 15.05 9.46 -13.66
C LYS A 166 15.47 8.21 -14.43
N LYS A 167 14.84 7.08 -14.15
CA LYS A 167 15.18 5.79 -14.77
C LYS A 167 13.93 5.04 -15.20
N LYS A 168 13.92 4.57 -16.45
CA LYS A 168 12.85 3.72 -16.98
C LYS A 168 12.88 2.35 -16.29
N ARG A 169 11.78 2.02 -15.60
CA ARG A 169 11.57 0.77 -14.86
C ARG A 169 10.27 0.13 -15.29
N ASN A 170 10.22 -1.20 -15.23
CA ASN A 170 8.98 -1.95 -15.44
C ASN A 170 8.38 -2.26 -14.07
N TYR A 171 7.16 -1.80 -13.82
CA TYR A 171 6.48 -2.02 -12.54
C TYR A 171 5.48 -3.16 -12.65
N PHE A 172 5.69 -4.21 -11.87
CA PHE A 172 4.81 -5.36 -11.78
C PHE A 172 3.96 -5.23 -10.51
N TYR A 173 2.80 -4.60 -10.66
CA TYR A 173 1.87 -4.42 -9.55
C TYR A 173 1.22 -5.75 -9.17
N THR A 174 1.15 -5.97 -7.86
CA THR A 174 0.63 -7.19 -7.26
C THR A 174 -0.23 -6.88 -6.05
N THR A 175 -1.22 -7.73 -5.77
CA THR A 175 -2.06 -7.59 -4.56
C THR A 175 -2.54 -8.95 -4.04
N PHE A 176 -3.29 -8.93 -2.95
CA PHE A 176 -4.02 -10.07 -2.43
C PHE A 176 -5.44 -9.63 -2.07
N LEU A 177 -6.41 -10.45 -2.45
CA LEU A 177 -7.82 -10.30 -2.12
C LEU A 177 -8.28 -11.40 -1.17
N ARG A 178 -9.44 -11.18 -0.58
CA ARG A 178 -10.06 -12.05 0.42
C ARG A 178 -11.57 -11.96 0.32
N ASN A 179 -12.26 -13.03 0.70
CA ASN A 179 -13.71 -12.99 0.90
C ASN A 179 -14.12 -11.72 1.67
N PRO A 180 -15.02 -10.87 1.13
CA PRO A 180 -15.32 -9.56 1.70
C PRO A 180 -15.84 -9.59 3.13
N THR A 181 -16.72 -10.53 3.45
CA THR A 181 -17.26 -10.69 4.81
C THR A 181 -16.15 -11.07 5.78
N ASP A 182 -15.34 -12.09 5.44
CA ASP A 182 -14.24 -12.52 6.30
C ASP A 182 -13.17 -11.43 6.48
N ARG A 183 -12.92 -10.65 5.42
CA ARG A 183 -12.01 -9.51 5.41
C ARG A 183 -12.52 -8.41 6.34
N PHE A 184 -13.81 -8.07 6.25
CA PHE A 184 -14.49 -7.09 7.10
C PHE A 184 -14.45 -7.49 8.57
N ILE A 185 -14.83 -8.73 8.90
CA ILE A 185 -14.76 -9.25 10.28
C ILE A 185 -13.33 -9.30 10.80
N SER A 186 -12.37 -9.67 9.95
CA SER A 186 -10.96 -9.63 10.33
C SER A 186 -10.46 -8.22 10.61
N GLU A 187 -11.01 -7.21 9.94
CA GLU A 187 -10.73 -5.80 10.20
C GLU A 187 -11.35 -5.34 11.51
N PHE A 188 -12.66 -5.58 11.70
CA PHE A 188 -13.36 -5.33 12.96
C PHE A 188 -12.58 -5.87 14.16
N ARG A 189 -12.21 -7.15 14.15
CA ARG A 189 -11.44 -7.76 15.25
C ARG A 189 -10.06 -7.17 15.42
N HIS A 190 -9.48 -6.54 14.41
CA HIS A 190 -8.19 -5.87 14.54
C HIS A 190 -8.37 -4.49 15.16
N VAL A 191 -9.41 -3.77 14.74
CA VAL A 191 -9.79 -2.45 15.25
C VAL A 191 -10.19 -2.54 16.72
N GLN A 192 -10.99 -3.55 17.08
CA GLN A 192 -11.37 -3.87 18.45
C GLN A 192 -10.16 -4.08 19.39
N ARG A 193 -8.98 -4.44 18.84
CA ARG A 193 -7.71 -4.55 19.60
C ARG A 193 -6.77 -3.36 19.40
N GLY A 194 -7.30 -2.20 18.99
CA GLY A 194 -6.58 -0.93 18.90
C GLY A 194 -5.99 -0.58 17.52
N ALA A 195 -6.26 -1.34 16.46
CA ALA A 195 -5.80 -0.93 15.12
C ALA A 195 -6.63 0.25 14.58
N THR A 196 -5.97 1.32 14.13
CA THR A 196 -6.65 2.49 13.55
C THR A 196 -6.20 2.80 12.12
N TRP A 197 -4.93 2.53 11.81
CA TRP A 197 -4.26 3.00 10.59
C TRP A 197 -4.37 4.51 10.34
N ILE A 198 -4.52 5.30 11.40
CA ILE A 198 -4.80 6.74 11.32
C ILE A 198 -3.72 7.57 10.61
N SER A 199 -2.50 7.04 10.46
CA SER A 199 -1.41 7.68 9.72
C SER A 199 -1.41 7.40 8.21
N SER A 200 -2.43 6.71 7.69
CA SER A 200 -2.70 6.63 6.26
C SER A 200 -2.97 8.03 5.70
N LYS A 201 -2.35 8.36 4.57
CA LYS A 201 -2.38 9.73 4.02
C LYS A 201 -3.58 9.99 3.12
N HIS A 202 -4.10 8.96 2.46
CA HIS A 202 -5.25 9.06 1.58
C HIS A 202 -5.04 10.14 0.51
N VAL A 203 -3.84 10.14 -0.11
CA VAL A 203 -3.49 11.15 -1.12
C VAL A 203 -4.22 10.87 -2.43
N CYS A 204 -4.94 11.86 -2.94
CA CYS A 204 -5.58 11.83 -4.25
C CYS A 204 -5.55 13.23 -4.86
N ASN A 205 -5.29 13.31 -6.17
CA ASN A 205 -5.03 14.58 -6.88
C ASN A 205 -3.97 15.44 -6.18
N GLY A 206 -2.88 14.82 -5.77
CA GLY A 206 -1.73 15.49 -5.14
C GLY A 206 -1.95 15.98 -3.70
N ARG A 207 -3.15 15.85 -3.11
CA ARG A 207 -3.45 16.30 -1.74
C ARG A 207 -3.95 15.17 -0.84
N PRO A 208 -3.61 15.16 0.46
CA PRO A 208 -4.24 14.23 1.41
C PRO A 208 -5.73 14.53 1.57
N ALA A 209 -6.53 13.52 1.92
CA ALA A 209 -7.93 13.70 2.24
C ALA A 209 -8.10 14.66 3.42
N SER A 210 -9.05 15.60 3.32
CA SER A 210 -9.37 16.48 4.45
C SER A 210 -10.21 15.73 5.49
N VAL A 211 -10.23 16.21 6.74
CA VAL A 211 -11.11 15.67 7.79
C VAL A 211 -12.58 15.77 7.40
N ASN A 212 -12.93 16.81 6.61
CA ASN A 212 -14.28 16.92 6.07
C ASN A 212 -14.53 15.81 5.06
N ASP A 213 -13.61 15.57 4.11
CA ASP A 213 -13.74 14.52 3.07
C ASP A 213 -13.79 13.11 3.68
N LEU A 214 -13.07 12.90 4.78
CA LEU A 214 -12.94 11.61 5.43
C LEU A 214 -13.00 11.72 6.96
N PRO A 215 -14.22 11.85 7.53
CA PRO A 215 -14.40 11.89 8.98
C PRO A 215 -13.99 10.55 9.64
N THR A 216 -13.49 10.61 10.88
CA THR A 216 -13.15 9.40 11.64
C THR A 216 -14.37 8.87 12.40
N CYS A 217 -14.46 7.54 12.54
CA CYS A 217 -15.50 6.89 13.35
C CYS A 217 -15.23 6.89 14.86
N PHE A 218 -14.09 7.44 15.28
CA PHE A 218 -13.58 7.41 16.63
C PHE A 218 -12.75 8.67 16.91
N ASP A 219 -12.47 8.96 18.19
CA ASP A 219 -11.58 10.05 18.58
C ASP A 219 -10.13 9.67 18.22
N PRO A 220 -9.44 10.40 17.32
CA PRO A 220 -8.06 10.17 16.93
C PRO A 220 -7.06 10.02 18.08
N ARG A 221 -7.34 10.64 19.24
CA ARG A 221 -6.47 10.65 20.41
C ARG A 221 -6.59 9.37 21.24
N ILE A 222 -7.75 8.72 21.18
CA ILE A 222 -8.08 7.54 21.99
C ILE A 222 -7.97 6.27 21.14
N GLY A 223 -8.38 6.33 19.87
CA GLY A 223 -8.52 5.16 19.02
C GLY A 223 -9.92 4.54 19.13
N TRP A 224 -10.04 3.31 18.63
CA TRP A 224 -11.31 2.57 18.56
C TRP A 224 -11.20 1.17 19.21
N GLU A 225 -10.34 1.07 20.23
CA GLU A 225 -10.16 -0.15 21.00
C GLU A 225 -11.46 -0.49 21.77
N GLY A 226 -11.78 -1.77 21.87
CA GLY A 226 -12.99 -2.23 22.56
C GLY A 226 -14.30 -2.07 21.80
N VAL A 227 -14.30 -1.46 20.60
CA VAL A 227 -15.53 -1.26 19.80
C VAL A 227 -16.34 -2.55 19.64
N SER A 228 -17.66 -2.44 19.80
CA SER A 228 -18.61 -3.52 19.50
C SER A 228 -18.79 -3.71 17.99
N LEU A 229 -19.38 -4.84 17.57
CA LEU A 229 -19.67 -5.02 16.14
C LEU A 229 -20.72 -4.01 15.67
N GLU A 230 -21.71 -3.75 16.51
CA GLU A 230 -22.80 -2.80 16.30
C GLU A 230 -22.26 -1.40 16.03
N GLU A 231 -21.41 -0.86 16.92
CA GLU A 231 -20.78 0.45 16.71
C GLU A 231 -19.90 0.48 15.45
N PHE A 232 -19.19 -0.62 15.16
CA PHE A 232 -18.33 -0.70 13.99
C PHE A 232 -19.13 -0.62 12.69
N ILE A 233 -20.30 -1.28 12.61
CA ILE A 233 -21.16 -1.24 11.42
C ILE A 233 -22.02 0.03 11.37
N SER A 234 -22.32 0.66 12.50
CA SER A 234 -23.16 1.86 12.56
C SER A 234 -22.45 3.13 12.08
N CYS A 235 -21.12 3.17 12.05
CA CYS A 235 -20.42 4.36 11.54
C CYS A 235 -20.48 4.44 10.01
N PRO A 236 -21.10 5.49 9.42
CA PRO A 236 -21.21 5.62 7.96
C PRO A 236 -19.87 5.90 7.28
N TYR A 237 -18.89 6.43 8.01
CA TYR A 237 -17.56 6.77 7.50
C TYR A 237 -16.54 5.62 7.64
N ASN A 238 -17.00 4.40 7.95
CA ASN A 238 -16.10 3.28 8.19
C ASN A 238 -15.40 2.84 6.90
N LEU A 239 -14.09 3.11 6.83
CA LEU A 239 -13.23 2.72 5.70
C LEU A 239 -13.12 1.20 5.47
N ALA A 240 -13.64 0.37 6.37
CA ALA A 240 -13.78 -1.06 6.15
C ALA A 240 -14.80 -1.41 5.05
N PHE A 241 -15.78 -0.53 4.79
CA PHE A 241 -16.74 -0.72 3.71
C PHE A 241 -16.06 -0.62 2.34
N ASN A 242 -16.33 -1.60 1.47
CA ASN A 242 -15.84 -1.68 0.09
C ASN A 242 -14.33 -1.37 -0.03
N ARG A 243 -13.55 -1.83 0.96
CA ARG A 243 -12.12 -1.49 1.08
C ARG A 243 -11.33 -2.02 -0.12
N GLN A 244 -11.60 -3.24 -0.58
CA GLN A 244 -10.82 -3.84 -1.66
C GLN A 244 -11.07 -3.08 -2.97
N THR A 245 -12.32 -2.78 -3.28
CA THR A 245 -12.69 -1.97 -4.45
C THR A 245 -12.05 -0.59 -4.35
N ARG A 246 -12.31 0.16 -3.27
CA ARG A 246 -11.75 1.52 -3.09
C ARG A 246 -10.22 1.55 -3.22
N MET A 247 -9.53 0.58 -2.61
CA MET A 247 -8.06 0.57 -2.62
C MET A 247 -7.44 0.10 -3.94
N LEU A 248 -8.23 -0.49 -4.84
CA LEU A 248 -7.78 -0.92 -6.17
C LEU A 248 -8.20 0.04 -7.28
N SER A 249 -9.18 0.91 -7.05
CA SER A 249 -9.63 1.88 -8.04
C SER A 249 -8.70 3.08 -8.16
N ASN A 250 -8.79 3.75 -9.31
CA ASN A 250 -8.36 5.14 -9.45
C ASN A 250 -9.45 6.06 -8.87
N LEU A 251 -9.22 6.59 -7.67
CA LEU A 251 -10.19 7.44 -6.97
C LEU A 251 -10.32 8.82 -7.61
N SER A 252 -9.39 9.27 -8.47
CA SER A 252 -9.54 10.56 -9.15
C SER A 252 -10.76 10.57 -10.08
N LEU A 253 -11.17 9.41 -10.60
CA LEU A 253 -12.32 9.23 -11.49
C LEU A 253 -13.67 9.49 -10.80
N VAL A 254 -13.71 9.44 -9.46
CA VAL A 254 -14.95 9.58 -8.69
C VAL A 254 -14.93 10.80 -7.76
N GLY A 255 -13.98 11.71 -7.94
CA GLY A 255 -13.86 12.89 -7.06
C GLY A 255 -13.08 12.60 -5.77
N CYS A 256 -12.08 11.73 -5.82
CA CYS A 256 -11.20 11.40 -4.69
C CYS A 256 -11.97 10.87 -3.49
N TYR A 257 -11.78 11.40 -2.27
CA TYR A 257 -12.43 10.91 -1.05
C TYR A 257 -13.80 11.55 -0.80
N GLU A 258 -14.16 12.59 -1.55
CA GLU A 258 -15.45 13.28 -1.40
C GLU A 258 -16.65 12.35 -1.68
N HIS A 259 -16.51 11.42 -2.63
CA HIS A 259 -17.57 10.45 -2.95
C HIS A 259 -18.00 9.59 -1.76
N LEU A 260 -17.13 9.39 -0.75
CA LEU A 260 -17.47 8.58 0.41
C LEU A 260 -18.51 9.26 1.32
N ARG A 261 -18.66 10.58 1.25
CA ARG A 261 -19.72 11.28 2.00
C ARG A 261 -21.10 11.06 1.41
N ARG A 262 -21.17 11.05 0.07
CA ARG A 262 -22.40 11.00 -0.70
C ARG A 262 -22.18 10.09 -1.91
N PRO A 263 -22.08 8.76 -1.68
CA PRO A 263 -21.86 7.83 -2.77
C PRO A 263 -23.08 7.84 -3.69
N SER A 264 -22.84 8.01 -4.98
CA SER A 264 -23.85 7.85 -6.02
C SER A 264 -23.66 6.51 -6.73
N TYR A 265 -24.76 5.98 -7.28
CA TYR A 265 -24.72 4.73 -8.05
C TYR A 265 -23.74 4.81 -9.24
N GLU A 266 -23.67 5.96 -9.93
CA GLU A 266 -22.75 6.17 -11.04
C GLU A 266 -21.29 6.18 -10.58
N GLN A 267 -20.95 6.84 -9.46
CA GLN A 267 -19.60 6.79 -8.90
C GLN A 267 -19.23 5.37 -8.44
N ASP A 268 -20.14 4.64 -7.81
CA ASP A 268 -19.94 3.23 -7.43
C ASP A 268 -19.57 2.38 -8.66
N LYS A 269 -20.28 2.57 -9.78
CA LYS A 269 -20.04 1.88 -11.04
C LYS A 269 -18.69 2.23 -11.66
N ILE A 270 -18.33 3.52 -11.70
CA ILE A 270 -17.01 3.97 -12.20
C ILE A 270 -15.88 3.40 -11.33
N MET A 271 -16.04 3.45 -10.00
CA MET A 271 -15.06 2.90 -9.07
C MET A 271 -14.92 1.38 -9.27
N MET A 272 -16.03 0.67 -9.44
CA MET A 272 -16.04 -0.77 -9.70
C MET A 272 -15.29 -1.15 -10.98
N GLU A 273 -15.62 -0.51 -12.10
CA GLU A 273 -14.97 -0.81 -13.38
C GLU A 273 -13.48 -0.46 -13.34
N SER A 274 -13.11 0.65 -12.68
CA SER A 274 -11.71 0.98 -12.44
C SER A 274 -10.98 -0.10 -11.62
N ALA A 275 -11.60 -0.65 -10.57
CA ALA A 275 -10.99 -1.72 -9.77
C ALA A 275 -10.81 -3.01 -10.58
N LYS A 276 -11.81 -3.41 -11.38
CA LYS A 276 -11.73 -4.60 -12.25
C LYS A 276 -10.62 -4.47 -13.28
N GLU A 277 -10.54 -3.30 -13.92
CA GLU A 277 -9.51 -3.00 -14.92
C GLU A 277 -8.11 -3.01 -14.29
N ASN A 278 -7.93 -2.32 -13.17
CA ASN A 278 -6.64 -2.28 -12.48
C ASN A 278 -6.21 -3.68 -12.01
N LEU A 279 -7.12 -4.49 -11.47
CA LEU A 279 -6.84 -5.87 -11.08
C LEU A 279 -6.48 -6.76 -12.28
N ARG A 280 -7.17 -6.58 -13.42
CA ARG A 280 -6.88 -7.26 -14.68
C ARG A 280 -5.48 -6.91 -15.21
N ASN A 281 -5.02 -5.69 -14.99
CA ASN A 281 -3.71 -5.23 -15.45
C ASN A 281 -2.58 -5.50 -14.46
N MET A 282 -2.89 -5.92 -13.24
CA MET A 282 -1.88 -6.42 -12.31
C MET A 282 -1.24 -7.72 -12.81
N ALA A 283 0.08 -7.77 -12.66
CA ALA A 283 0.92 -8.92 -13.01
C ALA A 283 0.48 -10.18 -12.25
N PHE A 284 0.06 -10.02 -10.99
CA PHE A 284 -0.40 -11.10 -10.14
C PHE A 284 -1.36 -10.57 -9.07
N PHE A 285 -2.34 -11.39 -8.70
CA PHE A 285 -3.06 -11.21 -7.45
C PHE A 285 -3.35 -12.58 -6.82
N GLY A 286 -3.30 -12.64 -5.49
CA GLY A 286 -3.61 -13.84 -4.73
C GLY A 286 -5.01 -13.82 -4.13
N ILE A 287 -5.55 -15.00 -3.83
CA ILE A 287 -6.81 -15.19 -3.10
C ILE A 287 -6.46 -15.83 -1.75
N LYS A 288 -6.80 -15.17 -0.65
CA LYS A 288 -6.48 -15.62 0.72
C LYS A 288 -7.03 -17.01 1.00
N GLU A 289 -8.19 -17.36 0.45
CA GLU A 289 -8.85 -18.66 0.62
C GLU A 289 -8.14 -19.77 -0.15
N ARG A 290 -7.26 -19.43 -1.10
CA ARG A 290 -6.53 -20.35 -1.99
C ARG A 290 -5.03 -20.08 -1.97
N MET A 291 -4.44 -20.13 -0.77
CA MET A 291 -3.02 -19.76 -0.57
C MET A 291 -2.04 -20.62 -1.38
N ASP A 292 -2.27 -21.92 -1.51
CA ASP A 292 -1.37 -22.80 -2.27
C ASP A 292 -1.48 -22.57 -3.78
N ASP A 293 -2.69 -22.35 -4.30
CA ASP A 293 -2.87 -21.95 -5.71
C ASP A 293 -2.27 -20.57 -5.97
N SER A 294 -2.42 -19.64 -5.03
CA SER A 294 -1.84 -18.30 -5.11
C SER A 294 -0.31 -18.36 -5.09
N GLN A 295 0.26 -19.28 -4.32
CA GLN A 295 1.70 -19.56 -4.35
C GLN A 295 2.13 -20.05 -5.72
N TYR A 296 1.49 -21.10 -6.24
CA TYR A 296 1.82 -21.64 -7.54
C TYR A 296 1.67 -20.57 -8.65
N PHE A 297 0.60 -19.78 -8.62
CA PHE A 297 0.37 -18.70 -9.58
C PHE A 297 1.49 -17.67 -9.52
N PHE A 298 1.88 -17.19 -8.33
CA PHE A 298 2.99 -16.24 -8.19
C PHE A 298 4.31 -16.83 -8.71
N GLU A 299 4.65 -18.03 -8.27
CA GLU A 299 5.89 -18.73 -8.63
C GLU A 299 6.00 -18.93 -10.15
N ALA A 300 4.92 -19.35 -10.80
CA ALA A 300 4.88 -19.56 -12.24
C ALA A 300 4.89 -18.26 -13.05
N THR A 301 4.34 -17.18 -12.48
CA THR A 301 4.29 -15.86 -13.13
C THR A 301 5.66 -15.18 -13.15
N PHE A 302 6.39 -15.23 -12.04
CA PHE A 302 7.66 -14.51 -11.88
C PHE A 302 8.90 -15.39 -12.03
N ASP A 303 8.73 -16.68 -12.32
CA ASP A 303 9.78 -17.70 -12.29
C ASP A 303 10.56 -17.68 -10.96
N MET A 304 9.80 -17.74 -9.88
CA MET A 304 10.26 -17.63 -8.50
C MET A 304 9.86 -18.87 -7.72
N LYS A 305 10.59 -19.19 -6.65
CA LYS A 305 10.27 -20.34 -5.78
C LYS A 305 10.35 -19.97 -4.31
N PHE A 306 9.31 -20.32 -3.56
CA PHE A 306 9.35 -20.18 -2.12
C PHE A 306 9.81 -21.47 -1.46
N SER A 307 10.65 -21.34 -0.43
CA SER A 307 11.16 -22.46 0.37
C SER A 307 10.14 -23.05 1.34
N ARG A 308 8.95 -22.45 1.46
CA ARG A 308 7.88 -22.88 2.36
C ARG A 308 6.53 -22.82 1.65
N LYS A 309 5.49 -23.45 2.23
CA LYS A 309 4.11 -23.38 1.75
C LYS A 309 3.33 -22.25 2.43
N MET A 310 2.65 -21.41 1.66
CA MET A 310 1.86 -20.28 2.18
C MET A 310 0.66 -20.73 3.03
N SER A 311 0.05 -21.88 2.71
CA SER A 311 -1.08 -22.44 3.47
C SER A 311 -0.80 -22.68 4.96
N VAL A 312 0.46 -22.91 5.35
CA VAL A 312 0.86 -23.09 6.76
C VAL A 312 0.49 -21.87 7.62
N TRP A 313 0.41 -20.68 7.03
CA TRP A 313 0.02 -19.43 7.71
C TRP A 313 -1.43 -19.00 7.40
N GLY A 314 -2.27 -19.92 6.92
CA GLY A 314 -3.65 -19.64 6.48
C GLY A 314 -4.69 -19.53 7.60
N LYS A 315 -4.36 -19.86 8.86
CA LYS A 315 -5.30 -19.80 9.99
C LYS A 315 -5.79 -18.36 10.21
N SER A 316 -7.11 -18.17 10.18
CA SER A 316 -7.76 -16.89 10.41
C SER A 316 -8.66 -16.97 11.63
N LYS A 317 -8.57 -15.98 12.52
CA LYS A 317 -9.50 -15.81 13.66
C LYS A 317 -10.81 -15.11 13.27
N SER A 318 -11.06 -14.87 11.97
CA SER A 318 -12.31 -14.23 11.51
C SER A 318 -13.52 -15.11 11.77
N ASN A 319 -13.36 -16.43 11.64
CA ASN A 319 -14.46 -17.39 11.71
C ASN A 319 -14.97 -17.59 13.14
N ASP A 320 -14.24 -17.08 14.14
CA ASP A 320 -14.60 -17.17 15.55
C ASP A 320 -15.69 -16.15 15.95
N THR A 321 -16.10 -15.28 15.02
CA THR A 321 -17.15 -14.28 15.26
C THR A 321 -18.50 -14.83 14.83
N VAL A 322 -19.35 -15.13 15.82
CA VAL A 322 -20.74 -15.49 15.57
C VAL A 322 -21.51 -14.25 15.12
N LEU A 323 -22.17 -14.34 13.97
CA LEU A 323 -22.99 -13.28 13.39
C LEU A 323 -24.44 -13.74 13.33
N THR A 324 -25.37 -12.85 13.64
CA THR A 324 -26.79 -13.06 13.32
C THR A 324 -27.00 -12.98 11.81
N ALA A 325 -28.12 -13.54 11.32
CA ALA A 325 -28.47 -13.45 9.91
C ALA A 325 -28.62 -11.98 9.44
N SER A 326 -29.17 -11.11 10.29
CA SER A 326 -29.32 -9.67 9.99
C SER A 326 -27.97 -8.95 9.91
N GLN A 327 -27.05 -9.22 10.84
CA GLN A 327 -25.70 -8.67 10.78
C GLN A 327 -24.95 -9.13 9.52
N LEU A 328 -25.06 -10.43 9.18
CA LEU A 328 -24.44 -10.96 7.97
C LEU A 328 -25.01 -10.30 6.71
N ALA A 329 -26.33 -10.19 6.61
CA ALA A 329 -27.00 -9.53 5.48
C ALA A 329 -26.57 -8.06 5.36
N TYR A 330 -26.52 -7.33 6.48
CA TYR A 330 -26.06 -5.95 6.52
C TYR A 330 -24.60 -5.83 6.04
N ILE A 331 -23.69 -6.64 6.58
CA ILE A 331 -22.26 -6.63 6.21
C ILE A 331 -22.07 -6.93 4.72
N ARG A 332 -22.83 -7.88 4.18
CA ARG A 332 -22.81 -8.17 2.73
C ARG A 332 -23.27 -6.97 1.92
N ASN A 333 -24.34 -6.30 2.33
CA ASN A 333 -24.89 -5.13 1.64
C ASN A 333 -23.92 -3.94 1.63
N VAL A 334 -23.35 -3.58 2.79
CA VAL A 334 -22.39 -2.46 2.87
C VAL A 334 -21.05 -2.76 2.19
N ASN A 335 -20.76 -4.04 1.90
CA ASN A 335 -19.60 -4.50 1.11
C ASN A 335 -20.01 -5.04 -0.27
N LYS A 336 -21.14 -4.59 -0.84
CA LYS A 336 -21.64 -5.08 -2.14
C LYS A 336 -20.63 -4.97 -3.27
N LEU A 337 -19.84 -3.89 -3.31
CA LEU A 337 -18.84 -3.67 -4.35
C LEU A 337 -17.66 -4.64 -4.14
N ASP A 338 -17.21 -4.81 -2.91
CA ASP A 338 -16.16 -5.80 -2.62
C ASP A 338 -16.61 -7.23 -3.01
N TRP A 339 -17.89 -7.57 -2.86
CA TRP A 339 -18.44 -8.86 -3.32
C TRP A 339 -18.40 -9.01 -4.84
N GLU A 340 -18.88 -8.00 -5.58
CA GLU A 340 -18.82 -8.02 -7.04
C GLU A 340 -17.37 -8.12 -7.55
N LEU A 341 -16.45 -7.34 -6.99
CA LEU A 341 -15.04 -7.39 -7.34
C LEU A 341 -14.43 -8.76 -7.01
N TYR A 342 -14.77 -9.34 -5.85
CA TYR A 342 -14.24 -10.63 -5.43
C TYR A 342 -14.72 -11.78 -6.32
N GLU A 343 -15.99 -11.77 -6.73
CA GLU A 343 -16.52 -12.74 -7.70
C GLU A 343 -15.83 -12.63 -9.06
N TYR A 344 -15.66 -11.41 -9.56
CA TYR A 344 -14.86 -11.15 -10.77
C TYR A 344 -13.42 -11.66 -10.62
N ALA A 345 -12.78 -11.38 -9.48
CA ALA A 345 -11.42 -11.81 -9.20
C ALA A 345 -11.28 -13.34 -9.18
N LEU A 346 -12.25 -14.07 -8.62
CA LEU A 346 -12.25 -15.53 -8.63
C LEU A 346 -12.33 -16.11 -10.05
N GLN A 347 -13.16 -15.53 -10.92
CA GLN A 347 -13.26 -15.94 -12.32
C GLN A 347 -11.93 -15.73 -13.05
N LEU A 348 -11.38 -14.51 -12.95
CA LEU A 348 -10.10 -14.15 -13.57
C LEU A 348 -8.93 -15.00 -13.02
N PHE A 349 -8.93 -15.29 -11.71
CA PHE A 349 -7.92 -16.13 -11.06
C PHE A 349 -7.96 -17.57 -11.61
N ASN A 350 -9.16 -18.16 -11.73
CA ASN A 350 -9.36 -19.49 -12.29
C ASN A 350 -8.91 -19.59 -13.74
N GLU A 351 -9.21 -18.57 -14.54
CA GLU A 351 -8.79 -18.49 -15.93
C GLU A 351 -7.25 -18.50 -16.03
N ARG A 352 -6.58 -17.61 -15.30
CA ARG A 352 -5.11 -17.51 -15.29
C ARG A 352 -4.44 -18.78 -14.79
N LEU A 353 -4.97 -19.38 -13.72
CA LEU A 353 -4.44 -20.63 -13.17
C LEU A 353 -4.55 -21.78 -14.19
N SER A 354 -5.69 -21.86 -14.89
CA SER A 354 -5.92 -22.85 -15.93
C SER A 354 -4.96 -22.67 -17.12
N GLN A 355 -4.70 -21.44 -17.54
CA GLN A 355 -3.70 -21.14 -18.57
C GLN A 355 -2.30 -21.61 -18.16
N LEU A 356 -1.89 -21.37 -16.92
CA LEU A 356 -0.59 -21.81 -16.39
C LEU A 356 -0.48 -23.35 -16.32
N HIS A 357 -1.54 -24.04 -15.89
CA HIS A 357 -1.58 -25.50 -15.89
C HIS A 357 -1.47 -26.07 -17.32
N ARG A 358 -2.18 -25.49 -18.29
CA ARG A 358 -2.07 -25.89 -19.71
C ARG A 358 -0.65 -25.69 -20.24
N LYS A 359 -0.02 -24.54 -19.93
CA LYS A 359 1.37 -24.27 -20.31
C LYS A 359 2.34 -25.27 -19.71
N LYS A 360 2.22 -25.56 -18.41
CA LYS A 360 3.05 -26.57 -17.72
C LYS A 360 2.92 -27.96 -18.35
N ARG A 361 1.71 -28.34 -18.77
CA ARG A 361 1.46 -29.62 -19.46
C ARG A 361 2.07 -29.68 -20.86
N ARG A 362 2.19 -28.56 -21.57
CA ARG A 362 2.83 -28.51 -22.91
C ARG A 362 4.37 -28.54 -22.84
N LEU A 363 4.94 -28.16 -21.70
CA LEU A 363 6.40 -28.15 -21.47
C LEU A 363 6.91 -29.46 -20.86
N ARG A 364 6.01 -30.37 -20.49
CA ARG A 364 6.30 -31.75 -20.08
C ARG A 364 6.01 -32.66 -21.25
#